data_AF-A0A7Y4ZAP7-F1
#
_entry.id   AF-A0A7Y4ZAP7-F1
#
_cell.length_a   1.000
_cell.length_b   1.000
_cell.length_c   1.000
_cell.angle_alpha   90.00
_cell.angle_beta   90.00
_cell.angle_gamma   90.00
#
_symmetry.space_group_name_H-M   'P 1'
#
loop_
_entity.id
_entity.type
_entity.pdbx_description
1 polymer ?
#
loop_
_entity_poly.entity_id
_entity_poly.type
_entity_poly.pdbx_seq_one_letter_code
_entity_poly.pdbx_strand_id
1 'polypeptide(L)' 'MIDLIAKFLALAIVVVGVLTACAPVQPWERGNLAKPQMALDPYPLQSALRAHNYGSREAAAGGNAAQGGGCGCY' A
#
# COMPACT_ATOMS: atom_id res chain seq x y z
N MET A 1 35.62 30.84 3.48
CA MET A 1 35.64 29.78 4.52
C MET A 1 34.26 29.60 5.14
N ILE A 2 33.60 30.70 5.52
CA ILE A 2 32.22 30.73 6.04
C ILE A 2 31.20 30.16 5.03
N ASP A 3 31.33 30.46 3.74
CA ASP A 3 30.40 29.97 2.70
C ASP A 3 30.45 28.45 2.48
N LEU A 4 31.62 27.84 2.70
CA LEU A 4 31.80 26.39 2.58
C LEU A 4 31.13 25.67 3.76
N ILE A 5 31.30 26.22 4.96
CA ILE A 5 30.67 25.72 6.19
C ILE A 5 29.14 25.85 6.11
N ALA A 6 28.63 26.98 5.61
CA ALA A 6 27.20 27.19 5.41
C ALA A 6 26.57 26.17 4.43
N LYS A 7 27.28 25.83 3.35
CA LYS A 7 26.84 24.81 2.39
C LYS A 7 26.81 23.40 3.00
N PHE A 8 27.82 23.03 3.78
CA PHE A 8 27.83 21.74 4.49
C PHE A 8 26.72 21.64 5.54
N LEU A 9 26.45 22.72 6.28
CA LEU A 9 25.32 22.78 7.22
C LEU A 9 23.97 22.65 6.52
N ALA A 10 23.78 23.35 5.40
CA ALA A 10 22.56 23.25 4.61
C ALA A 10 22.34 21.82 4.08
N LEU A 11 23.41 21.18 3.58
CA LEU A 11 23.35 19.78 3.12
C LEU A 11 22.99 18.82 4.26
N ALA A 12 23.60 18.99 5.44
CA ALA A 12 23.31 18.15 6.60
C ALA A 12 21.84 18.27 7.06
N ILE A 13 21.28 19.47 7.04
CA ILE A 13 19.87 19.71 7.39
C ILE A 13 18.93 18.99 6.40
N VAL A 14 19.22 19.06 5.10
CA VAL A 14 18.43 18.38 4.07
C VAL A 14 18.49 16.86 4.25
N VAL A 15 19.67 16.31 4.52
CA VAL A 15 19.84 14.85 4.72
C VAL A 15 19.04 14.36 5.94
N VAL A 16 19.09 15.08 7.06
CA VAL A 16 18.32 14.71 8.26
C VAL A 16 16.81 14.79 8.02
N GLY A 17 16.33 15.80 7.29
CA GLY A 17 14.90 15.96 7.00
C GLY A 17 14.29 14.84 6.16
N VAL A 18 15.06 14.23 5.24
CA VAL A 18 14.56 13.12 4.40
C VAL A 18 14.49 11.81 5.20
N LEU A 19 15.38 11.61 6.17
CA LEU A 19 15.40 10.40 7.00
C LEU A 19 14.20 10.29 7.94
N THR A 20 13.55 11.41 8.29
CA THR A 20 12.38 11.44 9.19
C THR A 20 11.03 11.27 8.48
N ALA A 21 11.01 11.12 7.15
CA ALA A 21 9.76 11.10 6.37
C ALA A 21 8.96 9.78 6.47
N CYS A 22 9.54 8.72 7.02
CA CYS A 22 8.84 7.44 7.19
C CYS A 22 8.10 7.41 8.52
N ALA A 23 6.78 7.62 8.49
CA ALA A 23 5.92 7.54 9.68
C ALA A 23 5.39 6.11 9.88
N PRO A 24 5.49 5.53 11.08
CA PRO A 24 4.81 4.27 11.38
C PRO A 24 3.30 4.50 11.40
N VAL A 25 2.56 3.72 10.60
CA VAL A 25 1.09 3.75 10.57
C VAL A 25 0.57 2.64 11.48
N GLN A 26 -0.30 2.99 12.42
CA GLN A 26 -0.88 2.01 13.33
C GLN A 26 -1.92 1.13 12.60
N PRO A 27 -2.10 -0.14 12.99
CA PRO A 27 -2.96 -1.07 12.24
C PRO A 27 -4.39 -0.59 12.04
N TRP A 28 -4.96 0.14 13.01
CA TRP A 28 -6.33 0.69 12.97
C TRP A 28 -6.47 1.96 12.14
N GLU A 29 -5.39 2.72 11.92
CA GLU A 29 -5.41 3.93 11.07
C GLU A 29 -5.57 3.57 9.58
N ARG A 30 -5.21 2.34 9.21
CA ARG A 30 -5.31 1.84 7.83
C ARG A 30 -6.73 1.89 7.30
N GLY A 31 -7.75 1.70 8.14
CA GLY A 31 -9.15 1.79 7.71
C GLY A 31 -9.55 3.20 7.25
N ASN A 32 -8.94 4.24 7.80
CA ASN A 32 -9.20 5.64 7.41
C ASN A 32 -8.27 6.12 6.27
N LEU A 33 -7.03 5.61 6.22
CA LEU A 33 -6.05 5.98 5.20
C LEU A 33 -6.29 5.28 3.85
N ALA A 34 -6.89 4.09 3.87
CA ALA A 34 -7.22 3.32 2.67
C ALA A 34 -8.44 3.92 1.96
N LYS A 35 -8.19 4.68 0.90
CA LYS A 35 -9.27 5.28 0.10
C LYS A 35 -9.91 4.21 -0.79
N PRO A 36 -11.21 4.30 -1.12
CA PRO A 36 -11.89 3.34 -1.99
C PRO A 36 -11.22 3.13 -3.35
N GLN A 37 -10.63 4.19 -3.92
CA GLN A 37 -9.90 4.11 -5.20
C GLN A 37 -8.60 3.30 -5.14
N MET A 38 -8.04 3.07 -3.94
CA MET A 38 -6.84 2.27 -3.72
C MET A 38 -7.18 0.78 -3.59
N ALA A 39 -8.46 0.41 -3.70
CA ALA A 39 -8.88 -0.98 -3.65
C ALA A 39 -8.20 -1.76 -4.78
N LEU A 40 -7.59 -2.90 -4.42
CA LEU A 40 -6.99 -3.82 -5.39
C LEU A 40 -8.00 -4.33 -6.41
N ASP A 41 -9.25 -4.45 -5.97
CA ASP A 41 -10.37 -4.81 -6.81
C ASP A 41 -11.47 -3.76 -6.66
N PRO A 42 -11.71 -2.95 -7.70
CA PRO A 42 -12.78 -1.95 -7.68
C PRO A 42 -14.19 -2.58 -7.77
N TYR A 43 -14.33 -3.83 -8.22
CA TYR A 43 -15.62 -4.49 -8.42
C TYR A 43 -15.66 -5.90 -7.78
N PRO A 44 -15.58 -5.98 -6.44
CA PRO A 44 -15.45 -7.25 -5.70
C PRO A 44 -16.59 -8.23 -5.94
N LEU A 45 -17.81 -7.73 -6.19
CA LEU A 45 -18.94 -8.60 -6.50
C LEU A 45 -18.79 -9.28 -7.87
N GLN A 46 -18.31 -8.53 -8.87
CA GLN A 46 -18.14 -9.06 -10.22
C GLN A 46 -16.98 -10.05 -10.27
N SER A 47 -15.87 -9.75 -9.60
CA SER A 47 -14.73 -10.67 -9.49
C SER A 47 -15.11 -11.95 -8.74
N ALA A 48 -15.85 -11.86 -7.64
CA ALA A 48 -16.33 -13.02 -6.90
C ALA A 48 -17.24 -13.90 -7.76
N LEU A 49 -18.19 -13.30 -8.48
CA LEU A 49 -19.08 -14.02 -9.39
C LEU A 49 -18.29 -14.71 -10.52
N ARG A 50 -17.31 -14.01 -11.09
CA ARG A 50 -16.44 -14.55 -12.13
C ARG A 50 -15.60 -15.71 -11.60
N ALA A 51 -15.01 -15.56 -10.41
CA ALA A 51 -14.25 -16.60 -9.73
C ALA A 51 -15.11 -17.85 -9.45
N HIS A 52 -16.36 -17.67 -8.99
CA HIS A 52 -17.31 -18.77 -8.77
C HIS A 52 -17.60 -19.53 -10.08
N ASN A 53 -17.85 -18.80 -11.17
CA ASN A 53 -18.09 -19.41 -12.48
C ASN A 53 -16.88 -20.18 -13.00
N TYR A 54 -15.67 -19.60 -12.93
CA TYR A 54 -14.46 -20.29 -13.38
C TYR A 54 -14.12 -21.49 -12.49
N GLY A 55 -14.19 -21.34 -11.17
CA GLY A 55 -13.97 -22.44 -10.23
C GLY A 55 -14.91 -23.63 -10.48
N SER A 56 -16.18 -23.35 -10.80
CA SER A 56 -17.15 -24.39 -11.17
C SER A 56 -16.83 -25.07 -12.50
N ARG A 57 -16.29 -24.33 -13.47
CA ARG A 57 -16.01 -24.85 -14.81
C ARG A 57 -14.69 -25.61 -14.92
N GLU A 58 -13.69 -25.20 -14.17
CA GLU A 58 -12.32 -25.68 -14.34
C GLU A 58 -11.95 -26.73 -13.28
N ALA A 59 -12.79 -26.96 -12.27
CA ALA A 59 -12.47 -27.77 -11.08
C ALA A 59 -11.10 -27.41 -10.47
N ALA A 60 -10.64 -26.18 -10.70
CA ALA A 60 -9.30 -25.73 -10.38
C ALA A 60 -9.27 -25.33 -8.91
N ALA A 61 -8.93 -26.30 -8.06
CA ALA A 61 -8.60 -26.07 -6.66
C ALA A 61 -7.27 -25.28 -6.58
N GLY A 62 -7.33 -23.96 -6.77
CA GLY A 62 -6.15 -23.08 -6.69
C GLY A 62 -6.28 -21.72 -7.37
N GLY A 63 -7.34 -21.46 -8.14
CA GLY A 63 -7.54 -20.18 -8.81
C GLY A 63 -7.91 -19.06 -7.85
N ASN A 64 -7.10 -17.99 -7.83
CA ASN A 64 -7.31 -16.70 -7.15
C ASN A 64 -6.86 -16.57 -5.68
N ALA A 65 -5.81 -17.31 -5.26
CA ALA A 65 -5.22 -17.19 -3.92
C ALA A 65 -4.38 -15.91 -3.67
N ALA A 66 -4.71 -14.82 -4.37
CA ALA A 66 -4.16 -13.48 -4.12
C ALA A 66 -5.25 -12.51 -3.63
N GLN A 67 -6.25 -13.01 -2.90
CA GLN A 67 -7.18 -12.17 -2.14
C GLN A 67 -6.55 -11.82 -0.79
N GLY A 68 -5.66 -10.83 -0.77
CA GLY A 68 -5.05 -10.43 0.50
C GLY A 68 -3.84 -9.49 0.36
N GLY A 69 -3.99 -8.39 -0.35
CA GLY A 69 -2.92 -7.38 -0.46
C GLY A 69 -3.32 -5.95 -0.09
N GLY A 70 -4.56 -5.73 0.37
CA GLY A 70 -5.06 -4.41 0.72
C GLY A 70 -5.37 -4.34 2.19
N CYS A 71 -4.51 -3.66 2.97
CA CYS A 71 -4.70 -3.16 4.36
C CYS A 71 -5.41 -4.03 5.43
N GLY A 72 -5.84 -5.26 5.12
CA GLY A 72 -6.35 -6.26 6.06
C GLY A 72 -7.60 -5.89 6.84
N CYS A 73 -8.43 -4.95 6.37
CA CYS A 73 -9.70 -4.65 7.03
C CYS A 73 -10.79 -5.64 6.57
N TYR A 74 -10.71 -6.87 7.05
CA TYR A 74 -11.86 -7.77 7.19
C TYR A 74 -12.30 -7.79 8.65
#